data_AF-A0AB37HWJ7-F1
#
_entry.id   AF-A0AB37HWJ7-F1
#
_cell.length_a   1.000
_cell.length_b   1.000
_cell.length_c   1.000
_cell.angle_alpha   90.00
_cell.angle_beta   90.00
_cell.angle_gamma   90.00
#
_symmetry.space_group_name_H-M   'P 1'
#
loop_
_entity.id
_entity.type
_entity.pdbx_description
1 polymer ?
#
loop_
_entity_poly.entity_id
_entity_poly.type
_entity_poly.pdbx_seq_one_letter_code
_entity_poly.pdbx_strand_id
1 'polypeptide(L)'
;MTTSEIFDKLLANLKVGDTAKIITSRRDEITKALNKNFRLKDGCTDYRLMVGSFGRHTAIKGVSDLDMIYILPPDIRASYNDENGPRRILERVRDVLKGRYPNTEVAVDQCIVRVQFVKNAFKFEVQPAFEDEDGNFEYPDTFAKCWKITKPRDEISATKECNDRTSKNMRHLARMARAWKNANGVNMGGLLIDTLVYRFFEQNYDYDSAGTSSFHLMVRDFFDFLKNEPNREYYLALGSNQRVKVKSRFQSKAKKAYNRCIEAIASEDDYLAARKWREVFGTSMPLAAKAKDSSFNDTEEFIEDLYSVDITDTLNIDCEVTQDGWRPTKLREMLRTKAPLKAGKKLKFWVTGCSVVEPYTLKWKVLNRGPEAQRRNMIRGGIIDSTKPEARIEHSNFRGDHIVECYVIKDEVVVARDRIDVPITTNGS
;
A
#
# COMPACT_ATOMS: atom_id res chain seq x y z
N MET A 1 -16.84 -17.43 12.33
CA MET A 1 -16.99 -17.13 10.88
C MET A 1 -16.10 -18.09 10.15
N THR A 2 -16.61 -18.78 9.14
CA THR A 2 -15.79 -19.72 8.37
C THR A 2 -14.69 -18.96 7.60
N THR A 3 -13.63 -19.66 7.20
CA THR A 3 -12.57 -19.07 6.37
C THR A 3 -13.13 -18.39 5.12
N SER A 4 -14.08 -19.03 4.43
CA SER A 4 -14.74 -18.45 3.25
C SER A 4 -15.37 -17.10 3.58
N GLU A 5 -16.20 -17.02 4.63
CA GLU A 5 -16.91 -15.80 5.01
C GLU A 5 -15.97 -14.64 5.33
N ILE A 6 -14.86 -14.91 6.02
CA ILE A 6 -13.90 -13.87 6.40
C ILE A 6 -13.19 -13.33 5.15
N PHE A 7 -12.76 -14.21 4.24
CA PHE A 7 -12.10 -13.79 3.00
C PHE A 7 -13.07 -13.15 1.99
N ASP A 8 -14.33 -13.60 1.92
CA ASP A 8 -15.38 -12.95 1.12
C ASP A 8 -15.61 -11.51 1.59
N LYS A 9 -15.69 -11.31 2.91
CA LYS A 9 -15.80 -9.97 3.52
C LYS A 9 -14.56 -9.11 3.29
N LEU A 10 -13.36 -9.68 3.41
CA LEU A 10 -12.11 -8.98 3.06
C LEU A 10 -12.17 -8.49 1.61
N LEU A 11 -12.49 -9.37 0.66
CA LEU A 11 -12.59 -9.00 -0.74
C LEU A 11 -13.65 -7.93 -1.00
N ALA A 12 -14.77 -7.97 -0.30
CA ALA A 12 -15.79 -6.93 -0.37
C ALA A 12 -15.27 -5.57 0.15
N ASN A 13 -14.60 -5.56 1.29
CA ASN A 13 -14.03 -4.35 1.90
C ASN A 13 -12.91 -3.72 1.06
N LEU A 14 -12.19 -4.52 0.28
CA LEU A 14 -11.14 -4.05 -0.62
C LEU A 14 -11.67 -3.42 -1.92
N LYS A 15 -12.96 -3.57 -2.26
CA LYS A 15 -13.52 -2.97 -3.48
C LYS A 15 -13.49 -1.44 -3.38
N VAL A 16 -13.15 -0.78 -4.49
CA VAL A 16 -13.17 0.69 -4.61
C VAL A 16 -14.56 1.28 -4.27
N GLY A 17 -15.64 0.51 -4.48
CA GLY A 17 -16.99 0.89 -4.08
C GLY A 17 -17.53 2.07 -4.88
N ASP A 18 -18.35 2.91 -4.24
CA ASP A 18 -19.05 4.03 -4.89
C ASP A 18 -18.10 5.09 -5.48
N THR A 19 -16.87 5.20 -4.95
CA THR A 19 -15.83 6.07 -5.49
C THR A 19 -15.55 5.77 -6.97
N ALA A 20 -15.76 4.53 -7.44
CA ALA A 20 -15.57 4.15 -8.84
C ALA A 20 -16.47 4.94 -9.82
N LYS A 21 -17.70 5.27 -9.41
CA LYS A 21 -18.63 6.09 -10.22
C LYS A 21 -18.12 7.53 -10.33
N ILE A 22 -17.63 8.09 -9.22
CA ILE A 22 -17.05 9.44 -9.19
C ILE A 22 -15.80 9.49 -10.07
N ILE A 23 -14.92 8.49 -9.96
CA ILE A 23 -13.70 8.35 -10.78
C ILE A 23 -14.06 8.33 -12.27
N THR A 24 -15.07 7.54 -12.65
CA THR A 24 -15.54 7.43 -14.03
C THR A 24 -16.03 8.79 -14.55
N SER A 25 -16.88 9.47 -13.78
CA SER A 25 -17.38 10.81 -14.12
C SER A 25 -16.23 11.82 -14.29
N ARG A 26 -15.28 11.88 -13.34
CA ARG A 26 -14.14 12.80 -13.41
C ARG A 26 -13.25 12.53 -14.62
N ARG A 27 -12.94 11.26 -14.91
CA ARG A 27 -12.12 10.91 -16.06
C ARG A 27 -12.81 11.27 -17.38
N ASP A 28 -14.12 11.08 -17.47
CA ASP A 28 -14.88 11.43 -18.68
C ASP A 28 -14.88 12.95 -18.89
N GLU A 29 -15.03 13.74 -17.82
CA GLU A 29 -14.93 15.20 -17.91
C GLU A 29 -13.53 15.72 -18.26
N ILE A 30 -12.47 15.10 -17.74
CA ILE A 30 -11.08 15.35 -18.17
C ILE A 30 -10.95 15.08 -19.66
N THR A 31 -11.45 13.93 -20.12
CA THR A 31 -11.32 13.49 -21.51
C THR A 31 -12.08 14.40 -22.48
N LYS A 32 -13.32 14.78 -22.13
CA LYS A 32 -14.12 15.74 -22.91
C LYS A 32 -13.40 17.07 -23.08
N ALA A 33 -12.84 17.62 -22.00
CA ALA A 33 -12.12 18.88 -22.05
C ALA A 33 -10.92 18.82 -23.00
N LEU A 34 -10.14 17.73 -22.92
CA LEU A 34 -8.99 17.52 -23.81
C LEU A 34 -9.43 17.30 -25.27
N ASN A 35 -10.42 16.46 -25.52
CA ASN A 35 -10.93 16.20 -26.88
C ASN A 35 -11.54 17.45 -27.53
N LYS A 36 -12.20 18.31 -26.76
CA LYS A 36 -12.68 19.60 -27.25
C LYS A 36 -11.53 20.49 -27.75
N ASN A 37 -10.41 20.54 -27.02
CA ASN A 37 -9.28 21.40 -27.40
C ASN A 37 -8.35 20.79 -28.46
N PHE A 38 -8.00 19.51 -28.33
CA PHE A 38 -7.04 18.85 -29.20
C PHE A 38 -7.66 18.30 -30.49
N ARG A 39 -8.98 18.05 -30.50
CA ARG A 39 -9.66 17.37 -31.61
C ARG A 39 -10.92 18.08 -32.10
N LEU A 40 -11.31 19.20 -31.48
CA LEU A 40 -12.59 19.87 -31.73
C LEU A 40 -13.81 18.95 -31.58
N LYS A 41 -13.70 17.91 -30.72
CA LYS A 41 -14.76 16.93 -30.44
C LYS A 41 -15.35 17.18 -29.05
N ASP A 42 -16.42 17.96 -28.97
CA ASP A 42 -17.14 18.18 -27.71
C ASP A 42 -17.90 16.91 -27.27
N GLY A 43 -17.99 16.66 -25.97
CA GLY A 43 -18.68 15.50 -25.40
C GLY A 43 -18.01 14.12 -25.59
N CYS A 44 -16.96 13.99 -26.41
CA CYS A 44 -16.28 12.73 -26.71
C CYS A 44 -15.43 12.22 -25.51
N THR A 45 -15.61 10.96 -25.13
CA THR A 45 -14.91 10.30 -24.01
C THR A 45 -13.91 9.22 -24.47
N ASP A 46 -13.62 9.14 -25.78
CA ASP A 46 -12.61 8.28 -26.39
C ASP A 46 -11.19 8.88 -26.25
N TYR A 47 -10.19 8.22 -26.86
CA TYR A 47 -8.78 8.64 -26.87
C TYR A 47 -8.17 8.73 -25.47
N ARG A 48 -8.54 7.80 -24.61
CA ARG A 48 -7.94 7.62 -23.30
C ARG A 48 -7.77 6.14 -22.97
N LEU A 49 -6.83 5.86 -22.08
CA LEU A 49 -6.64 4.55 -21.49
C LEU A 49 -6.40 4.72 -19.99
N MET A 50 -7.23 4.08 -19.16
CA MET A 50 -6.89 3.96 -17.74
C MET A 50 -5.75 2.96 -17.61
N VAL A 51 -4.68 3.34 -16.94
CA VAL A 51 -3.50 2.49 -16.75
C VAL A 51 -3.24 2.32 -15.24
N GLY A 52 -2.05 1.87 -14.87
CA GLY A 52 -1.72 1.66 -13.46
C GLY A 52 -2.59 0.60 -12.80
N SER A 53 -2.76 0.70 -11.48
CA SER A 53 -3.53 -0.29 -10.72
C SER A 53 -5.02 -0.29 -11.07
N PHE A 54 -5.56 0.87 -11.44
CA PHE A 54 -6.97 1.00 -11.83
C PHE A 54 -7.22 0.35 -13.20
N GLY A 55 -6.37 0.62 -14.19
CA GLY A 55 -6.44 -0.01 -15.52
C GLY A 55 -6.26 -1.52 -15.50
N ARG A 56 -5.41 -2.03 -14.59
CA ARG A 56 -5.23 -3.48 -14.38
C ARG A 56 -6.30 -4.12 -13.48
N HIS A 57 -7.22 -3.31 -12.94
CA HIS A 57 -8.28 -3.71 -12.00
C HIS A 57 -7.75 -4.33 -10.69
N THR A 58 -6.55 -3.93 -10.26
CA THR A 58 -5.91 -4.36 -9.01
C THR A 58 -5.96 -3.30 -7.91
N ALA A 59 -6.48 -2.09 -8.20
CA ALA A 59 -6.73 -1.04 -7.21
C ALA A 59 -7.67 -1.51 -6.08
N ILE A 60 -7.43 -0.99 -4.87
CA ILE A 60 -8.25 -1.26 -3.67
C ILE A 60 -8.96 0.03 -3.19
N LYS A 61 -9.91 -0.12 -2.27
CA LYS A 61 -10.54 1.00 -1.55
C LYS A 61 -9.47 1.97 -1.02
N GLY A 62 -9.72 3.27 -1.18
CA GLY A 62 -8.76 4.31 -0.80
C GLY A 62 -7.68 4.58 -1.86
N VAL A 63 -7.81 4.05 -3.08
CA VAL A 63 -6.93 4.43 -4.20
C VAL A 63 -6.95 5.95 -4.39
N SER A 64 -5.78 6.57 -4.23
CA SER A 64 -5.57 8.02 -4.34
C SER A 64 -4.98 8.42 -5.69
N ASP A 65 -4.19 7.55 -6.32
CA ASP A 65 -3.49 7.84 -7.58
C ASP A 65 -4.14 7.10 -8.75
N LEU A 66 -4.68 7.86 -9.71
CA LEU A 66 -5.37 7.34 -10.89
C LEU A 66 -4.60 7.71 -12.16
N ASP A 67 -3.90 6.72 -12.69
CA ASP A 67 -3.10 6.88 -13.91
C ASP A 67 -3.99 6.81 -15.17
N MET A 68 -3.87 7.80 -16.04
CA MET A 68 -4.59 7.82 -17.32
C MET A 68 -3.68 8.30 -18.43
N ILE A 69 -3.61 7.53 -19.52
CA ILE A 69 -3.06 8.03 -20.78
C ILE A 69 -4.15 8.79 -21.54
N TYR A 70 -3.83 10.01 -21.96
CA TYR A 70 -4.57 10.73 -22.99
C TYR A 70 -3.86 10.56 -24.33
N ILE A 71 -4.55 9.95 -25.29
CA ILE A 71 -3.97 9.63 -26.60
C ILE A 71 -4.05 10.87 -27.48
N LEU A 72 -2.89 11.47 -27.75
CA LEU A 72 -2.76 12.68 -28.54
C LEU A 72 -3.11 12.44 -30.02
N PRO A 73 -3.58 13.46 -30.75
CA PRO A 73 -3.74 13.37 -32.20
C PRO A 73 -2.38 13.13 -32.88
N PRO A 74 -2.24 12.18 -33.82
CA PRO A 74 -0.94 11.90 -34.45
C PRO A 74 -0.43 13.08 -35.31
N ASP A 75 -1.34 13.87 -35.89
CA ASP A 75 -1.06 15.01 -36.77
C ASP A 75 -0.33 16.16 -36.08
N ILE A 76 -0.47 16.31 -34.76
CA ILE A 76 0.24 17.38 -34.03
C ILE A 76 1.67 17.00 -33.67
N ARG A 77 2.09 15.73 -33.83
CA ARG A 77 3.37 15.20 -33.33
C ARG A 77 4.58 15.99 -33.83
N ALA A 78 4.61 16.33 -35.12
CA ALA A 78 5.71 17.07 -35.72
C ALA A 78 5.95 18.43 -35.04
N SER A 79 4.92 19.05 -34.45
CA SER A 79 5.02 20.34 -33.75
C SER A 79 5.68 20.25 -32.36
N TYR A 80 5.99 19.06 -31.87
CA TYR A 80 6.62 18.81 -30.56
C TYR A 80 7.87 17.93 -30.66
N ASN A 81 8.53 17.88 -31.83
CA ASN A 81 9.71 17.05 -32.08
C ASN A 81 11.04 17.72 -31.70
N ASP A 82 11.02 18.65 -30.74
CA ASP A 82 12.21 19.32 -30.21
C ASP A 82 12.30 19.14 -28.69
N GLU A 83 13.44 19.51 -28.10
CA GLU A 83 13.72 19.34 -26.67
C GLU A 83 12.70 19.99 -25.72
N ASN A 84 12.00 21.04 -26.16
CA ASN A 84 10.97 21.71 -25.39
C ASN A 84 9.57 21.12 -25.63
N GLY A 85 9.40 20.28 -26.66
CA GLY A 85 8.16 19.59 -27.00
C GLY A 85 7.51 18.88 -25.80
N PRO A 86 8.25 18.06 -25.03
CA PRO A 86 7.75 17.42 -23.82
C PRO A 86 7.16 18.39 -22.78
N ARG A 87 7.79 19.55 -22.55
CA ARG A 87 7.24 20.56 -21.63
C ARG A 87 6.03 21.25 -22.23
N ARG A 88 6.10 21.69 -23.49
CA ARG A 88 4.99 22.41 -24.16
C ARG A 88 3.71 21.58 -24.18
N ILE A 89 3.79 20.27 -24.43
CA ILE A 89 2.59 19.42 -24.46
C ILE A 89 1.95 19.30 -23.06
N LEU A 90 2.76 19.13 -22.00
CA LEU A 90 2.26 19.04 -20.63
C LEU A 90 1.64 20.37 -20.17
N GLU A 91 2.26 21.50 -20.50
CA GLU A 91 1.72 22.84 -20.21
C GLU A 91 0.39 23.07 -20.93
N ARG A 92 0.28 22.69 -22.21
CA ARG A 92 -0.98 22.77 -22.94
C ARG A 92 -2.08 21.92 -22.30
N VAL A 93 -1.78 20.68 -21.92
CA VAL A 93 -2.74 19.81 -21.21
C VAL A 93 -3.16 20.42 -19.88
N ARG A 94 -2.21 20.94 -19.08
CA ARG A 94 -2.48 21.66 -17.83
C ARG A 94 -3.44 22.82 -18.06
N ASP A 95 -3.20 23.65 -19.07
CA ASP A 95 -3.99 24.87 -19.30
C ASP A 95 -5.42 24.53 -19.72
N VAL A 96 -5.61 23.51 -20.55
CA VAL A 96 -6.95 22.98 -20.89
C VAL A 96 -7.69 22.50 -19.63
N LEU A 97 -7.01 21.74 -18.77
CA LEU A 97 -7.62 21.19 -17.56
C LEU A 97 -7.87 22.26 -16.48
N LYS A 98 -7.01 23.27 -16.35
CA LYS A 98 -7.27 24.46 -15.52
C LYS A 98 -8.51 25.21 -15.98
N GLY A 99 -8.71 25.35 -17.30
CA GLY A 99 -9.94 25.94 -17.85
C GLY A 99 -11.20 25.17 -17.46
N ARG A 100 -11.13 23.83 -17.44
CA ARG A 100 -12.25 22.98 -17.00
C ARG A 100 -12.48 23.00 -15.49
N TYR A 101 -11.40 23.10 -14.72
CA TYR A 101 -11.37 22.98 -13.26
C TYR A 101 -10.62 24.16 -12.60
N PRO A 102 -11.18 25.38 -12.63
CA PRO A 102 -10.47 26.59 -12.19
C PRO A 102 -10.14 26.60 -10.68
N ASN A 103 -10.90 25.86 -9.86
CA ASN A 103 -10.74 25.77 -8.41
C ASN A 103 -10.06 24.46 -7.96
N THR A 104 -9.44 23.74 -8.89
CA THR A 104 -8.74 22.47 -8.63
C THR A 104 -7.26 22.68 -8.88
N GLU A 105 -6.39 22.14 -8.03
CA GLU A 105 -4.96 22.15 -8.32
C GLU A 105 -4.68 21.29 -9.55
N VAL A 106 -4.11 21.92 -10.57
CA VAL A 106 -3.63 21.26 -11.79
C VAL A 106 -2.18 21.68 -12.02
N ALA A 107 -1.28 20.70 -11.96
CA ALA A 107 0.16 20.93 -11.99
C ALA A 107 0.84 20.04 -13.04
N VAL A 108 1.91 20.56 -13.66
CA VAL A 108 2.80 19.76 -14.50
C VAL A 108 3.86 19.14 -13.59
N ASP A 109 3.98 17.81 -13.63
CA ASP A 109 5.10 17.07 -13.08
C ASP A 109 6.05 16.63 -14.20
N GLN A 110 7.04 15.78 -13.89
CA GLN A 110 8.08 15.40 -14.85
C GLN A 110 7.51 14.81 -16.15
N CYS A 111 6.54 13.89 -16.04
CA CYS A 111 6.00 13.11 -17.16
C CYS A 111 4.48 13.17 -17.32
N ILE A 112 3.78 13.87 -16.42
CA ILE A 112 2.32 13.86 -16.31
C ILE A 112 1.78 15.24 -15.93
N VAL A 113 0.48 15.43 -16.10
CA VAL A 113 -0.28 16.53 -15.51
C VAL A 113 -1.14 15.98 -14.38
N ARG A 114 -0.89 16.42 -13.15
CA ARG A 114 -1.64 16.04 -11.97
C ARG A 114 -2.88 16.91 -11.83
N VAL A 115 -4.03 16.29 -11.57
CA VAL A 115 -5.32 16.96 -11.28
C VAL A 115 -5.81 16.48 -9.91
N GLN A 116 -5.76 17.35 -8.89
CA GLN A 116 -6.00 16.98 -7.49
C GLN A 116 -7.45 17.21 -7.06
N PHE A 117 -8.25 16.15 -6.89
CA PHE A 117 -9.61 16.26 -6.38
C PHE A 117 -9.67 16.09 -4.86
N VAL A 118 -9.26 17.13 -4.11
CA VAL A 118 -9.17 17.12 -2.63
C VAL A 118 -10.47 16.63 -1.97
N LYS A 119 -11.63 17.11 -2.42
CA LYS A 119 -12.95 16.70 -1.88
C LYS A 119 -13.24 15.21 -2.04
N ASN A 120 -12.57 14.53 -2.98
CA ASN A 120 -12.76 13.12 -3.27
C ASN A 120 -11.58 12.25 -2.81
N ALA A 121 -10.56 12.86 -2.17
CA ALA A 121 -9.36 12.18 -1.68
C ALA A 121 -8.61 11.34 -2.75
N PHE A 122 -8.64 11.79 -4.01
CA PHE A 122 -7.85 11.20 -5.09
C PHE A 122 -7.38 12.26 -6.09
N LYS A 123 -6.44 11.87 -6.94
CA LYS A 123 -5.89 12.67 -8.04
C LYS A 123 -5.85 11.84 -9.32
N PHE A 124 -5.90 12.52 -10.45
CA PHE A 124 -5.58 11.93 -11.75
C PHE A 124 -4.17 12.34 -12.17
N GLU A 125 -3.36 11.36 -12.57
CA GLU A 125 -2.10 11.59 -13.26
C GLU A 125 -2.33 11.38 -14.76
N VAL A 126 -2.55 12.50 -15.48
CA VAL A 126 -2.86 12.50 -16.91
C VAL A 126 -1.55 12.54 -17.70
N GLN A 127 -1.23 11.44 -18.36
CA GLN A 127 -0.07 11.30 -19.22
C GLN A 127 -0.48 11.49 -20.68
N PRO A 128 -0.23 12.64 -21.31
CA PRO A 128 -0.43 12.76 -22.75
C PRO A 128 0.61 11.91 -23.49
N ALA A 129 0.19 11.12 -24.47
CA ALA A 129 1.11 10.28 -25.23
C ALA A 129 0.68 10.14 -26.68
N PHE A 130 1.65 10.00 -27.58
CA PHE A 130 1.42 9.56 -28.95
C PHE A 130 1.41 8.04 -29.00
N GLU A 131 0.47 7.45 -29.74
CA GLU A 131 0.42 6.02 -29.99
C GLU A 131 1.24 5.71 -31.26
N ASP A 132 2.10 4.70 -31.19
CA ASP A 132 2.85 4.19 -32.36
C ASP A 132 2.05 3.10 -33.11
N GLU A 133 2.59 2.61 -34.22
CA GLU A 133 1.94 1.59 -35.07
C GLU A 133 1.78 0.23 -34.35
N ASP A 134 2.64 -0.05 -33.38
CA ASP A 134 2.61 -1.26 -32.54
C ASP A 134 1.63 -1.12 -31.35
N GLY A 135 1.01 0.04 -31.18
CA GLY A 135 0.10 0.34 -30.07
C GLY A 135 0.79 0.62 -28.73
N ASN A 136 2.10 0.89 -28.73
CA ASN A 136 2.81 1.44 -27.58
C ASN A 136 2.59 2.95 -27.48
N PHE A 137 2.94 3.51 -26.32
CA PHE A 137 2.76 4.94 -26.07
C PHE A 137 4.09 5.64 -25.84
N GLU A 138 4.30 6.72 -26.57
CA GLU A 138 5.39 7.67 -26.37
C GLU A 138 4.91 8.85 -25.52
N TYR A 139 5.43 8.95 -24.30
CA TYR A 139 5.07 9.98 -23.32
C TYR A 139 6.21 10.98 -23.09
N PRO A 140 5.90 12.23 -22.72
CA PRO A 140 6.91 13.26 -22.52
C PRO A 140 7.67 13.05 -21.20
N ASP A 141 8.98 13.32 -21.20
CA ASP A 141 9.79 13.46 -20.00
C ASP A 141 10.53 14.81 -20.03
N THR A 142 10.16 15.72 -19.13
CA THR A 142 10.73 17.07 -19.08
C THR A 142 12.14 17.14 -18.51
N PHE A 143 12.57 16.12 -17.77
CA PHE A 143 13.94 16.05 -17.25
C PHE A 143 14.89 15.49 -18.32
N ALA A 144 14.49 14.37 -18.96
CA ALA A 144 15.26 13.79 -20.05
C ALA A 144 15.12 14.57 -21.37
N LYS A 145 14.17 15.51 -21.44
CA LYS A 145 13.85 16.34 -22.62
C LYS A 145 13.56 15.51 -23.87
N CYS A 146 12.91 14.36 -23.68
CA CYS A 146 12.63 13.43 -24.77
C CYS A 146 11.27 12.75 -24.59
N TRP A 147 10.90 11.94 -25.57
CA TRP A 147 9.75 11.05 -25.52
C TRP A 147 10.22 9.65 -25.12
N LYS A 148 9.58 9.06 -24.11
CA LYS A 148 9.87 7.71 -23.60
C LYS A 148 8.74 6.76 -23.95
N ILE A 149 9.05 5.47 -24.07
CA ILE A 149 8.06 4.44 -24.42
C ILE A 149 7.50 3.78 -23.16
N THR A 150 6.19 3.53 -23.15
CA THR A 150 5.51 2.69 -22.16
C THR A 150 4.55 1.71 -22.86
N LYS A 151 4.36 0.53 -22.26
CA LYS A 151 3.54 -0.56 -22.82
C LYS A 151 2.45 -1.05 -21.84
N PRO A 152 1.58 -0.16 -21.33
CA PRO A 152 0.57 -0.52 -20.35
C PRO A 152 -0.49 -1.49 -20.88
N ARG A 153 -0.72 -1.55 -22.20
CA ARG A 153 -1.62 -2.54 -22.81
C ARG A 153 -1.12 -3.96 -22.59
N ASP A 154 0.18 -4.20 -22.73
CA ASP A 154 0.78 -5.51 -22.47
C ASP A 154 0.58 -5.92 -21.00
N GLU A 155 0.76 -4.99 -20.06
CA GLU A 155 0.55 -5.24 -18.63
C GLU A 155 -0.92 -5.53 -18.32
N ILE A 156 -1.84 -4.82 -18.95
CA ILE A 156 -3.28 -5.02 -18.81
C ILE A 156 -3.68 -6.38 -19.42
N SER A 157 -3.15 -6.74 -20.60
CA SER A 157 -3.43 -8.02 -21.25
C SER A 157 -2.92 -9.19 -20.42
N ALA A 158 -1.64 -9.16 -20.01
CA ALA A 158 -1.05 -10.20 -19.18
C ALA A 158 -1.77 -10.34 -17.83
N THR A 159 -2.18 -9.22 -17.22
CA THR A 159 -3.02 -9.23 -16.01
C THR A 159 -4.36 -9.92 -16.28
N LYS A 160 -5.03 -9.57 -17.39
CA LYS A 160 -6.33 -10.13 -17.76
C LYS A 160 -6.24 -11.63 -18.05
N GLU A 161 -5.27 -12.06 -18.85
CA GLU A 161 -5.04 -13.45 -19.20
C GLU A 161 -4.76 -14.32 -17.97
N CYS A 162 -3.84 -13.87 -17.10
CA CYS A 162 -3.58 -14.57 -15.84
C CYS A 162 -4.81 -14.58 -14.93
N ASN A 163 -5.56 -13.47 -14.88
CA ASN A 163 -6.79 -13.40 -14.09
C ASN A 163 -7.87 -14.35 -14.60
N ASP A 164 -8.03 -14.47 -15.92
CA ASP A 164 -9.05 -15.33 -16.51
C ASP A 164 -8.66 -16.81 -16.34
N ARG A 165 -7.37 -17.15 -16.52
CA ARG A 165 -6.83 -18.48 -16.20
C ARG A 165 -7.05 -18.87 -14.74
N THR A 166 -6.83 -17.93 -13.83
CA THR A 166 -6.87 -18.17 -12.38
C THR A 166 -8.25 -17.94 -11.77
N SER A 167 -9.34 -18.02 -12.56
CA SER A 167 -10.71 -17.83 -12.05
C SER A 167 -10.89 -16.56 -11.21
N LYS A 168 -10.19 -15.48 -11.59
CA LYS A 168 -10.10 -14.16 -10.93
C LYS A 168 -9.15 -14.06 -9.72
N ASN A 169 -8.48 -15.15 -9.34
CA ASN A 169 -7.62 -15.18 -8.15
C ASN A 169 -6.38 -14.30 -8.26
N MET A 170 -5.86 -14.05 -9.46
CA MET A 170 -4.80 -13.06 -9.68
C MET A 170 -5.16 -11.68 -9.11
N ARG A 171 -6.32 -11.12 -9.50
CA ARG A 171 -6.74 -9.80 -9.01
C ARG A 171 -7.11 -9.83 -7.53
N HIS A 172 -7.65 -10.92 -7.03
CA HIS A 172 -7.93 -11.09 -5.60
C HIS A 172 -6.64 -11.05 -4.77
N LEU A 173 -5.62 -11.82 -5.16
CA LEU A 173 -4.34 -11.87 -4.48
C LEU A 173 -3.58 -10.54 -4.58
N ALA A 174 -3.59 -9.88 -5.74
CA ALA A 174 -3.01 -8.55 -5.90
C ALA A 174 -3.61 -7.51 -4.94
N ARG A 175 -4.94 -7.52 -4.78
CA ARG A 175 -5.63 -6.61 -3.83
C ARG A 175 -5.29 -6.93 -2.38
N MET A 176 -5.23 -8.21 -2.01
CA MET A 176 -4.80 -8.64 -0.67
C MET A 176 -3.33 -8.25 -0.39
N ALA A 177 -2.45 -8.40 -1.37
CA ALA A 177 -1.05 -7.97 -1.26
C ALA A 177 -0.91 -6.44 -1.08
N ARG A 178 -1.78 -5.63 -1.71
CA ARG A 178 -1.85 -4.17 -1.47
C ARG A 178 -2.33 -3.82 -0.07
N ALA A 179 -3.33 -4.55 0.44
CA ALA A 179 -3.79 -4.40 1.81
C ALA A 179 -2.66 -4.71 2.80
N TRP A 180 -1.93 -5.80 2.55
CA TRP A 180 -0.74 -6.15 3.34
C TRP A 180 0.36 -5.09 3.27
N LYS A 181 0.69 -4.60 2.07
CA LYS A 181 1.64 -3.51 1.86
C LYS A 181 1.34 -2.33 2.79
N ASN A 182 0.09 -1.89 2.80
CA ASN A 182 -0.34 -0.74 3.58
C ASN A 182 -0.38 -1.04 5.08
N ALA A 183 -0.93 -2.19 5.48
CA ALA A 183 -1.01 -2.59 6.89
C ALA A 183 0.36 -2.76 7.54
N ASN A 184 1.35 -3.26 6.78
CA ASN A 184 2.67 -3.63 7.30
C ASN A 184 3.78 -2.64 6.91
N GLY A 185 3.47 -1.51 6.26
CA GLY A 185 4.45 -0.49 5.93
C GLY A 185 5.49 -0.92 4.89
N VAL A 186 5.09 -1.72 3.89
CA VAL A 186 6.01 -2.19 2.85
C VAL A 186 6.12 -1.12 1.77
N ASN A 187 7.30 -0.54 1.55
CA ASN A 187 7.51 0.38 0.44
C ASN A 187 7.72 -0.44 -0.86
N MET A 188 6.63 -0.71 -1.56
CA MET A 188 6.58 -1.51 -2.78
C MET A 188 5.65 -0.87 -3.82
N GLY A 189 6.16 -0.66 -5.04
CA GLY A 189 5.38 -0.09 -6.14
C GLY A 189 4.25 -1.03 -6.59
N GLY A 190 3.14 -0.45 -7.06
CA GLY A 190 1.97 -1.24 -7.44
C GLY A 190 2.21 -2.22 -8.60
N LEU A 191 3.02 -1.83 -9.60
CA LEU A 191 3.39 -2.73 -10.69
C LEU A 191 4.27 -3.89 -10.22
N LEU A 192 5.11 -3.67 -9.21
CA LEU A 192 5.92 -4.73 -8.61
C LEU A 192 5.04 -5.76 -7.88
N ILE A 193 4.00 -5.32 -7.15
CA ILE A 193 3.03 -6.23 -6.54
C ILE A 193 2.39 -7.13 -7.59
N ASP A 194 1.83 -6.53 -8.64
CA ASP A 194 1.09 -7.30 -9.66
C ASP A 194 2.04 -8.25 -10.42
N THR A 195 3.30 -7.85 -10.63
CA THR A 195 4.36 -8.69 -11.21
C THR A 195 4.71 -9.89 -10.33
N LEU A 196 4.86 -9.70 -9.02
CA LEU A 196 5.16 -10.79 -8.10
C LEU A 196 3.99 -11.76 -7.96
N VAL A 197 2.75 -11.24 -7.97
CA VAL A 197 1.54 -12.06 -7.99
C VAL A 197 1.43 -12.86 -9.28
N TYR A 198 1.69 -12.24 -10.43
CA TYR A 198 1.72 -12.94 -11.72
C TYR A 198 2.74 -14.09 -11.70
N ARG A 199 3.98 -13.82 -11.26
CA ARG A 199 5.04 -14.83 -11.12
C ARG A 199 4.67 -15.98 -10.18
N PHE A 200 3.95 -15.70 -9.10
CA PHE A 200 3.45 -16.74 -8.20
C PHE A 200 2.48 -17.68 -8.93
N PHE A 201 1.52 -17.13 -9.69
CA PHE A 201 0.58 -17.94 -10.47
C PHE A 201 1.20 -18.61 -11.70
N GLU A 202 2.36 -18.16 -12.20
CA GLU A 202 3.12 -18.89 -13.24
C GLU A 202 3.77 -20.16 -12.68
N GLN A 203 4.08 -20.17 -11.37
CA GLN A 203 4.77 -21.27 -10.69
C GLN A 203 3.82 -22.17 -9.90
N ASN A 204 2.58 -21.74 -9.68
CA ASN A 204 1.59 -22.46 -8.87
C ASN A 204 0.21 -22.41 -9.55
N TYR A 205 -0.27 -23.59 -9.95
CA TYR A 205 -1.56 -23.79 -10.63
C TYR A 205 -2.65 -24.33 -9.68
N ASP A 206 -2.29 -24.74 -8.46
CA ASP A 206 -3.23 -25.33 -7.47
C ASP A 206 -4.32 -24.34 -7.07
N TYR A 207 -4.03 -23.04 -7.23
CA TYR A 207 -4.93 -21.95 -6.88
C TYR A 207 -5.71 -21.37 -8.07
N ASP A 208 -5.61 -21.94 -9.27
CA ASP A 208 -6.28 -21.41 -10.47
C ASP A 208 -7.81 -21.46 -10.37
N SER A 209 -8.36 -22.45 -9.67
CA SER A 209 -9.81 -22.61 -9.46
C SER A 209 -10.19 -22.61 -7.98
N ALA A 210 -9.28 -22.19 -7.11
CA ALA A 210 -9.51 -22.17 -5.67
C ALA A 210 -10.61 -21.16 -5.30
N GLY A 211 -11.58 -21.61 -4.50
CA GLY A 211 -12.56 -20.75 -3.87
C GLY A 211 -12.01 -20.07 -2.60
N THR A 212 -12.79 -19.16 -2.02
CA THR A 212 -12.40 -18.40 -0.82
C THR A 212 -12.22 -19.27 0.43
N SER A 213 -12.79 -20.48 0.44
CA SER A 213 -12.48 -21.51 1.44
C SER A 213 -10.99 -21.86 1.50
N SER A 214 -10.25 -21.81 0.37
CA SER A 214 -8.82 -22.15 0.28
C SER A 214 -7.89 -20.93 0.28
N PHE A 215 -8.42 -19.71 0.40
CA PHE A 215 -7.61 -18.48 0.30
C PHE A 215 -6.59 -18.33 1.43
N HIS A 216 -6.88 -18.88 2.61
CA HIS A 216 -5.92 -18.94 3.71
C HIS A 216 -4.62 -19.66 3.30
N LEU A 217 -4.70 -20.74 2.51
CA LEU A 217 -3.54 -21.46 1.99
C LEU A 217 -2.86 -20.68 0.85
N MET A 218 -3.64 -20.14 -0.10
CA MET A 218 -3.10 -19.33 -1.20
C MET A 218 -2.28 -18.14 -0.69
N VAL A 219 -2.81 -17.43 0.31
CA VAL A 219 -2.14 -16.28 0.93
C VAL A 219 -0.90 -16.71 1.70
N ARG A 220 -0.99 -17.80 2.48
CA ARG A 220 0.17 -18.36 3.19
C ARG A 220 1.28 -18.68 2.19
N ASP A 221 0.97 -19.39 1.10
CA ASP A 221 1.96 -19.82 0.12
C ASP A 221 2.51 -18.67 -0.70
N PHE A 222 1.69 -17.65 -0.98
CA PHE A 222 2.18 -16.41 -1.57
C PHE A 222 3.20 -15.70 -0.67
N PHE A 223 2.96 -15.64 0.65
CA PHE A 223 3.95 -15.08 1.56
C PHE A 223 5.18 -15.97 1.75
N ASP A 224 5.04 -17.29 1.61
CA ASP A 224 6.17 -18.21 1.54
C ASP A 224 7.06 -17.93 0.32
N PHE A 225 6.43 -17.79 -0.85
CA PHE A 225 7.07 -17.36 -2.09
C PHE A 225 7.80 -16.03 -1.90
N LEU A 226 7.12 -14.98 -1.42
CA LEU A 226 7.71 -13.66 -1.23
C LEU A 226 8.88 -13.64 -0.24
N LYS A 227 8.82 -14.40 0.87
CA LYS A 227 9.94 -14.41 1.84
C LYS A 227 11.18 -15.12 1.30
N ASN A 228 11.02 -16.00 0.32
CA ASN A 228 12.09 -16.79 -0.29
C ASN A 228 12.61 -16.16 -1.60
N GLU A 229 11.95 -15.12 -2.12
CA GLU A 229 12.43 -14.37 -3.29
C GLU A 229 13.82 -13.75 -3.02
N PRO A 230 14.77 -13.85 -3.98
CA PRO A 230 16.11 -13.32 -3.81
C PRO A 230 16.13 -11.79 -3.72
N ASN A 231 17.18 -11.24 -3.14
CA ASN A 231 17.39 -9.79 -3.15
C ASN A 231 17.72 -9.33 -4.57
N ARG A 232 16.81 -8.60 -5.21
CA ARG A 232 16.98 -8.03 -6.55
C ARG A 232 16.81 -6.51 -6.50
N GLU A 233 17.47 -5.81 -7.42
CA GLU A 233 17.26 -4.38 -7.63
C GLU A 233 16.00 -4.08 -8.43
N TYR A 234 15.60 -5.00 -9.32
CA TYR A 234 14.41 -4.87 -10.15
C TYR A 234 13.81 -6.23 -10.53
N TYR A 235 12.57 -6.19 -11.00
CA TYR A 235 11.88 -7.29 -11.69
C TYR A 235 11.45 -6.83 -13.07
N LEU A 236 11.26 -7.77 -14.01
CA LEU A 236 10.62 -7.47 -15.29
C LEU A 236 9.11 -7.49 -15.08
N ALA A 237 8.43 -6.42 -15.47
CA ALA A 237 6.99 -6.30 -15.34
C ALA A 237 6.25 -7.36 -16.16
N LEU A 238 5.12 -7.84 -15.62
CA LEU A 238 4.20 -8.71 -16.36
C LEU A 238 3.76 -8.06 -17.69
N GLY A 239 3.82 -8.81 -18.78
CA GLY A 239 3.48 -8.33 -20.13
C GLY A 239 4.56 -7.43 -20.75
N SER A 240 4.75 -6.23 -20.22
CA SER A 240 5.61 -5.20 -20.84
C SER A 240 7.11 -5.49 -20.73
N ASN A 241 7.53 -6.36 -19.81
CA ASN A 241 8.92 -6.67 -19.49
C ASN A 241 9.78 -5.46 -19.13
N GLN A 242 9.17 -4.32 -18.80
CA GLN A 242 9.93 -3.14 -18.35
C GLN A 242 10.53 -3.39 -16.96
N ARG A 243 11.67 -2.76 -16.66
CA ARG A 243 12.32 -2.90 -15.35
C ARG A 243 11.54 -2.13 -14.29
N VAL A 244 11.05 -2.85 -13.28
CA VAL A 244 10.36 -2.29 -12.11
C VAL A 244 11.28 -2.36 -10.91
N LYS A 245 11.69 -1.20 -10.40
CA LYS A 245 12.62 -1.09 -9.27
C LYS A 245 12.02 -1.61 -7.97
N VAL A 246 12.80 -2.37 -7.22
CA VAL A 246 12.52 -2.75 -5.82
C VAL A 246 12.92 -1.57 -4.92
N LYS A 247 11.93 -0.84 -4.40
CA LYS A 247 12.17 0.34 -3.55
C LYS A 247 12.73 -0.02 -2.17
N SER A 248 12.28 -1.15 -1.60
CA SER A 248 12.74 -1.64 -0.30
C SER A 248 12.67 -3.17 -0.23
N ARG A 249 13.50 -3.78 0.63
CA ARG A 249 13.46 -5.23 0.88
C ARG A 249 12.15 -5.59 1.57
N PHE A 250 11.43 -6.56 1.02
CA PHE A 250 10.11 -6.99 1.50
C PHE A 250 10.14 -8.36 2.20
N GLN A 251 11.22 -9.13 2.05
CA GLN A 251 11.33 -10.52 2.51
C GLN A 251 11.10 -10.68 4.01
N SER A 252 11.65 -9.79 4.83
CA SER A 252 11.47 -9.85 6.29
C SER A 252 10.02 -9.60 6.71
N LYS A 253 9.33 -8.64 6.05
CA LYS A 253 7.91 -8.36 6.28
C LYS A 253 7.03 -9.49 5.74
N ALA A 254 7.39 -10.09 4.61
CA ALA A 254 6.71 -11.27 4.06
C ALA A 254 6.85 -12.48 5.00
N LYS A 255 8.03 -12.69 5.60
CA LYS A 255 8.25 -13.75 6.60
C LYS A 255 7.37 -13.56 7.83
N LYS A 256 7.23 -12.32 8.32
CA LYS A 256 6.30 -12.01 9.42
C LYS A 256 4.86 -12.33 9.03
N ALA A 257 4.43 -11.93 7.84
CA ALA A 257 3.08 -12.22 7.34
C ALA A 257 2.84 -13.72 7.20
N TYR A 258 3.78 -14.47 6.62
CA TYR A 258 3.74 -15.94 6.53
C TYR A 258 3.52 -16.58 7.91
N ASN A 259 4.31 -16.20 8.91
CA ASN A 259 4.16 -16.74 10.27
C ASN A 259 2.78 -16.39 10.86
N ARG A 260 2.26 -15.18 10.63
CA ARG A 260 0.91 -14.80 11.06
C ARG A 260 -0.17 -15.60 10.35
N CYS A 261 0.00 -15.95 9.08
CA CYS A 261 -0.89 -16.86 8.38
C CYS A 261 -0.89 -18.25 9.02
N ILE A 262 0.29 -18.81 9.34
CA ILE A 262 0.39 -20.11 10.04
C ILE A 262 -0.33 -20.06 11.40
N GLU A 263 -0.07 -19.02 12.20
CA GLU A 263 -0.74 -18.83 13.50
C GLU A 263 -2.25 -18.69 13.35
N ALA A 264 -2.74 -17.98 12.32
CA ALA A 264 -4.17 -17.81 12.08
C ALA A 264 -4.85 -19.12 11.67
N ILE A 265 -4.19 -19.93 10.83
CA ILE A 265 -4.70 -21.21 10.34
C ILE A 265 -4.74 -22.26 11.46
N ALA A 266 -3.76 -22.25 12.36
CA ALA A 266 -3.68 -23.19 13.48
C ALA A 266 -4.56 -22.79 14.69
N SER A 267 -5.17 -21.61 14.66
CA SER A 267 -5.99 -21.11 15.77
C SER A 267 -7.35 -21.80 15.81
N GLU A 268 -7.66 -22.46 16.92
CA GLU A 268 -8.99 -23.04 17.18
C GLU A 268 -10.03 -21.99 17.60
N ASP A 269 -9.57 -20.76 17.91
CA ASP A 269 -10.42 -19.62 18.24
C ASP A 269 -10.55 -18.68 17.02
N ASP A 270 -11.78 -18.58 16.49
CA ASP A 270 -12.15 -17.73 15.34
C ASP A 270 -11.79 -16.26 15.55
N TYR A 271 -11.95 -15.73 16.76
CA TYR A 271 -11.66 -14.34 17.07
C TYR A 271 -10.14 -14.09 17.07
N LEU A 272 -9.36 -15.01 17.66
CA LEU A 272 -7.90 -14.93 17.61
C LEU A 272 -7.38 -15.08 16.17
N ALA A 273 -7.95 -16.01 15.39
CA ALA A 273 -7.63 -16.17 13.97
C ALA A 273 -7.90 -14.87 13.19
N ALA A 274 -9.07 -14.26 13.37
CA ALA A 274 -9.43 -13.00 12.72
C ALA A 274 -8.47 -11.85 13.11
N ARG A 275 -8.03 -11.78 14.37
CA ARG A 275 -7.01 -10.80 14.79
C ARG A 275 -5.67 -11.02 14.08
N LYS A 276 -5.22 -12.27 13.94
CA LYS A 276 -3.98 -12.60 13.22
C LYS A 276 -4.07 -12.21 11.75
N TRP A 277 -5.20 -12.48 11.10
CA TRP A 277 -5.44 -12.00 9.73
C TRP A 277 -5.49 -10.48 9.63
N ARG A 278 -6.04 -9.78 10.63
CA ARG A 278 -6.06 -8.31 10.68
C ARG A 278 -4.66 -7.72 10.86
N GLU A 279 -3.73 -8.41 11.53
CA GLU A 279 -2.31 -8.01 11.52
C GLU A 279 -1.67 -8.09 10.11
N VAL A 280 -2.16 -8.99 9.26
CA VAL A 280 -1.67 -9.13 7.89
C VAL A 280 -2.29 -8.07 6.97
N PHE A 281 -3.61 -7.89 7.01
CA PHE A 281 -4.35 -7.10 6.01
C PHE A 281 -4.90 -5.76 6.52
N GLY A 282 -4.68 -5.41 7.79
CA GLY A 282 -5.20 -4.18 8.40
C GLY A 282 -6.73 -4.19 8.51
N THR A 283 -7.32 -3.01 8.65
CA THR A 283 -8.75 -2.84 8.98
C THR A 283 -9.72 -3.34 7.91
N SER A 284 -9.23 -3.63 6.70
CA SER A 284 -10.02 -4.30 5.66
C SER A 284 -10.44 -5.72 6.06
N MET A 285 -9.69 -6.36 6.98
CA MET A 285 -10.07 -7.65 7.55
C MET A 285 -11.15 -7.46 8.61
N PRO A 286 -12.35 -8.08 8.48
CA PRO A 286 -13.40 -7.94 9.48
C PRO A 286 -12.94 -8.55 10.81
N LEU A 287 -13.30 -7.90 11.92
CA LEU A 287 -13.23 -8.53 13.23
C LEU A 287 -14.55 -9.28 13.48
N ALA A 288 -14.47 -10.48 14.06
CA ALA A 288 -15.64 -11.09 14.66
C ALA A 288 -16.14 -10.21 15.81
N ALA A 289 -17.46 -10.09 15.94
CA ALA A 289 -18.05 -9.41 17.09
C ALA A 289 -17.55 -10.10 18.37
N LYS A 290 -16.97 -9.31 19.28
CA LYS A 290 -16.55 -9.82 20.59
C LYS A 290 -17.79 -10.36 21.31
N ALA A 291 -17.67 -11.51 21.96
CA ALA A 291 -18.69 -11.91 22.93
C ALA A 291 -18.86 -10.78 23.96
N LYS A 292 -20.11 -10.41 24.27
CA LYS A 292 -20.48 -9.24 25.09
C LYS A 292 -19.95 -9.28 26.54
N ASP A 293 -19.22 -10.32 26.93
CA ASP A 293 -18.87 -10.64 28.32
C ASP A 293 -17.36 -10.52 28.59
N SER A 294 -16.69 -9.54 27.99
CA SER A 294 -15.28 -9.28 28.30
C SER A 294 -15.14 -8.34 29.50
N SER A 295 -14.48 -8.80 30.56
CA SER A 295 -14.22 -8.05 31.80
C SER A 295 -13.20 -6.89 31.67
N PHE A 296 -12.80 -6.53 30.45
CA PHE A 296 -11.81 -5.48 30.19
C PHE A 296 -12.21 -4.60 29.00
N ASN A 297 -11.77 -3.34 29.03
CA ASN A 297 -12.00 -2.38 27.96
C ASN A 297 -10.92 -2.54 26.89
N ASP A 298 -11.34 -2.84 25.66
CA ASP A 298 -10.45 -2.84 24.50
C ASP A 298 -10.43 -1.43 23.89
N THR A 299 -9.34 -0.69 24.16
CA THR A 299 -9.16 0.72 23.78
C THR A 299 -8.31 0.88 22.52
N GLU A 300 -8.13 -0.17 21.73
CA GLU A 300 -7.28 -0.15 20.54
C GLU A 300 -7.92 0.72 19.43
N GLU A 301 -7.21 1.78 19.01
CA GLU A 301 -7.55 2.58 17.83
C GLU A 301 -6.75 2.11 16.61
N PHE A 302 -7.26 2.37 15.41
CA PHE A 302 -6.61 2.02 14.15
C PHE A 302 -6.34 3.28 13.33
N ILE A 303 -5.14 3.40 12.77
CA ILE A 303 -4.74 4.60 12.04
C ILE A 303 -5.55 4.78 10.76
N GLU A 304 -6.02 3.66 10.20
CA GLU A 304 -6.92 3.60 9.04
C GLU A 304 -8.30 4.22 9.30
N ASP A 305 -8.71 4.33 10.57
CA ASP A 305 -9.98 4.96 10.95
C ASP A 305 -9.84 6.50 11.03
N LEU A 306 -8.61 7.00 11.13
CA LEU A 306 -8.29 8.43 11.23
C LEU A 306 -7.78 9.02 9.92
N TYR A 307 -7.01 8.25 9.15
CA TYR A 307 -6.32 8.72 7.95
C TYR A 307 -6.44 7.70 6.81
N SER A 308 -6.38 8.21 5.58
CA SER A 308 -6.15 7.37 4.41
C SER A 308 -4.74 6.79 4.47
N VAL A 309 -4.53 5.61 3.90
CA VAL A 309 -3.23 4.92 3.94
C VAL A 309 -2.79 4.54 2.54
N ASP A 310 -1.64 5.06 2.13
CA ASP A 310 -0.91 4.56 0.98
C ASP A 310 0.60 4.63 1.25
N ILE A 311 1.20 3.47 1.51
CA ILE A 311 2.61 3.41 1.89
C ILE A 311 3.51 3.60 0.67
N THR A 312 4.08 4.79 0.50
CA THR A 312 5.00 5.11 -0.60
C THR A 312 6.46 5.19 -0.15
N ASP A 313 6.68 5.20 1.17
CA ASP A 313 7.94 5.52 1.81
C ASP A 313 8.32 4.54 2.92
N THR A 314 9.58 4.58 3.32
CA THR A 314 10.11 3.74 4.40
C THR A 314 10.22 4.53 5.69
N LEU A 315 9.78 3.92 6.78
CA LEU A 315 10.05 4.34 8.15
C LEU A 315 10.75 3.19 8.87
N ASN A 316 11.71 3.53 9.72
CA ASN A 316 12.34 2.59 10.63
C ASN A 316 12.34 3.16 12.05
N ILE A 317 11.84 2.38 13.00
CA ILE A 317 11.92 2.69 14.43
C ILE A 317 12.75 1.64 15.16
N ASP A 318 13.42 2.05 16.23
CA ASP A 318 14.07 1.14 17.17
C ASP A 318 13.84 1.63 18.61
N CYS A 319 14.31 0.83 19.57
CA CYS A 319 14.18 1.11 20.98
C CYS A 319 15.48 0.85 21.72
N GLU A 320 15.83 1.77 22.61
CA GLU A 320 16.98 1.68 23.51
C GLU A 320 16.43 1.17 24.83
N VAL A 321 16.93 0.01 25.23
CA VAL A 321 16.60 -0.66 26.47
C VAL A 321 17.67 -0.29 27.48
N THR A 322 17.24 0.37 28.56
CA THR A 322 18.14 0.86 29.63
C THR A 322 17.77 0.25 30.98
N GLN A 323 18.80 0.02 31.78
CA GLN A 323 18.75 -0.38 33.18
C GLN A 323 19.96 0.21 33.90
N ASP A 324 19.77 0.68 35.12
CA ASP A 324 20.85 1.22 35.95
C ASP A 324 21.99 0.19 36.12
N GLY A 325 23.22 0.63 35.90
CA GLY A 325 24.42 -0.20 36.01
C GLY A 325 24.73 -1.08 34.78
N TRP A 326 23.93 -1.03 33.70
CA TRP A 326 24.15 -1.82 32.49
C TRP A 326 24.28 -0.93 31.25
N ARG A 327 25.07 -1.40 30.27
CA ARG A 327 25.20 -0.71 28.98
C ARG A 327 23.86 -0.77 28.23
N PRO A 328 23.35 0.35 27.68
CA PRO A 328 22.17 0.35 26.83
C PRO A 328 22.31 -0.61 25.64
N THR A 329 21.21 -1.25 25.25
CA THR A 329 21.15 -2.10 24.06
C THR A 329 19.93 -1.79 23.20
N LYS A 330 19.97 -2.18 21.93
CA LYS A 330 18.86 -1.98 20.99
C LYS A 330 17.88 -3.14 21.04
N LEU A 331 16.58 -2.87 21.10
CA LEU A 331 15.56 -3.90 21.16
C LEU A 331 15.59 -4.79 19.91
N ARG A 332 15.77 -4.23 18.71
CA ARG A 332 15.90 -5.06 17.50
C ARG A 332 17.10 -5.99 17.55
N GLU A 333 18.20 -5.57 18.17
CA GLU A 333 19.37 -6.42 18.36
C GLU A 333 19.04 -7.56 19.33
N MET A 334 18.38 -7.26 20.46
CA MET A 334 17.92 -8.29 21.39
C MET A 334 17.00 -9.31 20.71
N LEU A 335 16.04 -8.87 19.89
CA LEU A 335 15.15 -9.76 19.13
C LEU A 335 15.93 -10.63 18.14
N ARG A 336 16.93 -10.07 17.45
CA ARG A 336 17.77 -10.78 16.50
C ARG A 336 18.60 -11.87 17.18
N THR A 337 19.18 -11.58 18.34
CA THR A 337 19.99 -12.53 19.12
C THR A 337 19.17 -13.40 20.07
N LYS A 338 17.84 -13.25 20.06
CA LYS A 338 16.90 -13.91 20.99
C LYS A 338 17.21 -13.62 22.47
N ALA A 339 17.82 -12.47 22.77
CA ALA A 339 18.03 -12.03 24.15
C ALA A 339 16.69 -11.58 24.78
N PRO A 340 16.36 -12.01 26.01
CA PRO A 340 15.08 -11.71 26.63
C PRO A 340 14.98 -10.25 27.09
N LEU A 341 13.89 -9.56 26.75
CA LEU A 341 13.53 -8.29 27.36
C LEU A 341 12.78 -8.56 28.68
N LYS A 342 13.48 -8.36 29.80
CA LYS A 342 12.88 -8.52 31.13
C LYS A 342 12.00 -7.32 31.51
N ALA A 343 11.13 -7.52 32.49
CA ALA A 343 10.40 -6.42 33.12
C ALA A 343 11.36 -5.44 33.86
N GLY A 344 10.87 -4.23 34.15
CA GLY A 344 11.61 -3.20 34.91
C GLY A 344 12.71 -2.48 34.13
N LYS A 345 12.59 -2.38 32.81
CA LYS A 345 13.49 -1.61 31.93
C LYS A 345 12.81 -0.33 31.48
N LYS A 346 13.62 0.70 31.25
CA LYS A 346 13.17 1.91 30.56
C LYS A 346 13.41 1.74 29.06
N LEU A 347 12.37 2.01 28.29
CA LEU A 347 12.31 1.82 26.85
C LEU A 347 12.18 3.20 26.18
N LYS A 348 13.18 3.58 25.39
CA LYS A 348 13.12 4.82 24.59
C LYS A 348 13.00 4.42 23.12
N PHE A 349 11.84 4.63 22.51
CA PHE A 349 11.61 4.43 21.09
C PHE A 349 11.95 5.70 20.31
N TRP A 350 12.54 5.58 19.12
CA TRP A 350 12.77 6.70 18.20
C TRP A 350 12.79 6.25 16.75
N VAL A 351 12.70 7.22 15.84
CA VAL A 351 12.87 7.01 14.40
C VAL A 351 14.36 6.89 14.07
N THR A 352 14.79 5.73 13.56
CA THR A 352 16.17 5.50 13.10
C THR A 352 16.39 5.88 11.65
N GLY A 353 15.33 6.03 10.87
CA GLY A 353 15.39 6.43 9.46
C GLY A 353 14.00 6.66 8.88
N CYS A 354 13.88 7.67 8.01
CA CYS A 354 12.66 8.04 7.33
C CYS A 354 13.02 8.51 5.91
N SER A 355 12.36 7.97 4.88
CA SER A 355 12.56 8.45 3.49
C SER A 355 11.62 9.60 3.11
N VAL A 356 10.64 9.91 3.96
CA VAL A 356 9.65 10.95 3.68
C VAL A 356 10.33 12.31 3.81
N VAL A 357 10.20 13.13 2.77
CA VAL A 357 10.69 14.52 2.80
C VAL A 357 9.77 15.38 3.67
N GLU A 358 10.34 16.14 4.59
CA GLU A 358 9.63 17.11 5.42
C GLU A 358 8.91 18.20 4.60
N PRO A 359 7.83 18.81 5.13
CA PRO A 359 7.22 18.57 6.44
C PRO A 359 6.35 17.31 6.48
N TYR A 360 6.30 16.65 7.65
CA TYR A 360 5.39 15.54 7.97
C TYR A 360 5.10 15.48 9.48
N THR A 361 4.07 14.75 9.87
CA THR A 361 3.67 14.54 11.27
C THR A 361 3.94 13.10 11.71
N LEU A 362 4.50 12.91 12.92
CA LEU A 362 4.70 11.59 13.53
C LEU A 362 3.63 11.29 14.59
N LYS A 363 2.95 10.15 14.43
CA LYS A 363 2.05 9.57 15.44
C LYS A 363 2.59 8.24 15.93
N TRP A 364 2.26 7.88 17.16
CA TRP A 364 2.66 6.64 17.80
C TRP A 364 1.45 5.87 18.31
N LYS A 365 1.59 4.55 18.40
CA LYS A 365 0.66 3.67 19.09
C LYS A 365 1.44 2.71 19.97
N VAL A 366 1.00 2.57 21.22
CA VAL A 366 1.54 1.58 22.16
C VAL A 366 0.40 0.70 22.61
N LEU A 367 0.49 -0.58 22.24
CA LEU A 367 -0.55 -1.57 22.47
C LEU A 367 0.01 -2.69 23.32
N ASN A 368 -0.67 -2.99 24.42
CA ASN A 368 -0.34 -4.11 25.27
C ASN A 368 -1.30 -5.27 24.99
N ARG A 369 -0.80 -6.50 24.97
CA ARG A 369 -1.64 -7.69 24.76
C ARG A 369 -1.35 -8.78 25.78
N GLY A 370 -2.30 -9.70 25.89
CA GLY A 370 -2.22 -10.88 26.74
C GLY A 370 -3.01 -10.76 28.04
N PRO A 371 -3.11 -11.86 28.81
CA PRO A 371 -3.96 -11.95 30.00
C PRO A 371 -3.64 -10.90 31.07
N GLU A 372 -2.35 -10.57 31.24
CA GLU A 372 -1.93 -9.60 32.24
C GLU A 372 -2.34 -8.16 31.87
N ALA A 373 -2.35 -7.81 30.58
CA ALA A 373 -2.86 -6.52 30.11
C ALA A 373 -4.38 -6.40 30.36
N GLN A 374 -5.12 -7.50 30.12
CA GLN A 374 -6.56 -7.58 30.37
C GLN A 374 -6.88 -7.46 31.86
N ARG A 375 -6.18 -8.24 32.71
CA ARG A 375 -6.35 -8.24 34.18
C ARG A 375 -6.11 -6.86 34.80
N ARG A 376 -5.14 -6.11 34.26
CA ARG A 376 -4.83 -4.74 34.71
C ARG A 376 -5.69 -3.65 34.04
N ASN A 377 -6.55 -4.01 33.09
CA ASN A 377 -7.27 -3.07 32.22
C ASN A 377 -6.32 -2.06 31.53
N MET A 378 -5.15 -2.53 31.10
CA MET A 378 -4.07 -1.74 30.49
C MET A 378 -3.81 -2.16 29.03
N ILE A 379 -4.86 -2.36 28.23
CA ILE A 379 -4.71 -2.69 26.79
C ILE A 379 -4.03 -1.54 26.03
N ARG A 380 -4.40 -0.29 26.32
CA ARG A 380 -3.94 0.90 25.60
C ARG A 380 -4.31 0.81 24.11
N GLY A 381 -3.44 1.25 23.20
CA GLY A 381 -3.67 1.19 21.76
C GLY A 381 -4.25 2.45 21.12
N GLY A 382 -4.41 3.54 21.88
CA GLY A 382 -4.74 4.85 21.32
C GLY A 382 -3.61 5.44 20.48
N ILE A 383 -3.97 6.27 19.50
CA ILE A 383 -3.05 6.94 18.59
C ILE A 383 -2.72 8.31 19.16
N ILE A 384 -1.44 8.52 19.44
CA ILE A 384 -0.98 9.66 20.21
C ILE A 384 0.10 10.44 19.46
N ASP A 385 0.17 11.73 19.77
CA ASP A 385 1.25 12.59 19.32
C ASP A 385 2.60 12.23 19.96
N SER A 386 3.67 12.63 19.27
CA SER A 386 5.03 12.47 19.79
C SER A 386 5.24 13.36 21.03
N THR A 387 5.74 12.77 22.12
CA THR A 387 5.99 13.48 23.40
C THR A 387 7.21 14.40 23.38
N LYS A 388 8.14 14.14 22.46
CA LYS A 388 9.32 14.95 22.12
C LYS A 388 9.53 14.81 20.61
N PRO A 389 10.28 15.71 19.95
CA PRO A 389 10.68 15.48 18.57
C PRO A 389 11.27 14.06 18.45
N GLU A 390 10.64 13.23 17.63
CA GLU A 390 11.10 11.90 17.20
C GLU A 390 11.21 10.78 18.25
N ALA A 391 10.79 10.97 19.51
CA ALA A 391 10.95 9.94 20.54
C ALA A 391 9.74 9.70 21.46
N ARG A 392 9.57 8.44 21.87
CA ARG A 392 8.54 7.97 22.81
C ARG A 392 9.17 7.18 23.94
N ILE A 393 8.87 7.54 25.19
CA ILE A 393 9.37 6.85 26.39
C ILE A 393 8.28 5.95 26.95
N GLU A 394 8.65 4.70 27.25
CA GLU A 394 7.79 3.66 27.81
C GLU A 394 8.59 2.81 28.82
N HIS A 395 7.91 1.88 29.49
CA HIS A 395 8.52 1.01 30.50
C HIS A 395 8.06 -0.44 30.32
N SER A 396 8.96 -1.40 30.53
CA SER A 396 8.63 -2.83 30.48
C SER A 396 7.96 -3.29 31.78
N ASN A 397 6.73 -2.86 32.04
CA ASN A 397 6.10 -3.01 33.36
C ASN A 397 5.64 -4.43 33.71
N PHE A 398 5.25 -5.24 32.72
CA PHE A 398 4.71 -6.58 32.96
C PHE A 398 4.87 -7.50 31.75
N ARG A 399 4.86 -8.81 32.02
CA ARG A 399 4.97 -9.86 31.01
C ARG A 399 3.85 -9.74 29.98
N GLY A 400 4.19 -9.89 28.70
CA GLY A 400 3.21 -9.94 27.62
C GLY A 400 3.81 -9.57 26.28
N ASP A 401 3.02 -9.82 25.24
CA ASP A 401 3.36 -9.43 23.87
C ASP A 401 2.83 -8.02 23.63
N HIS A 402 3.72 -7.03 23.75
CA HIS A 402 3.36 -5.64 23.49
C HIS A 402 3.87 -5.20 22.13
N ILE A 403 3.35 -4.10 21.62
CA ILE A 403 3.65 -3.59 20.29
C ILE A 403 3.79 -2.07 20.39
N VAL A 404 4.80 -1.54 19.70
CA VAL A 404 4.90 -0.11 19.40
C VAL A 404 4.90 0.10 17.90
N GLU A 405 4.03 0.99 17.44
CA GLU A 405 3.92 1.40 16.05
C GLU A 405 4.18 2.91 15.93
N CYS A 406 4.76 3.31 14.80
CA CYS A 406 4.94 4.70 14.43
C CYS A 406 4.43 4.90 13.00
N TYR A 407 3.79 6.05 12.78
CA TYR A 407 3.20 6.43 11.51
C TYR A 407 3.72 7.81 11.10
N VAL A 408 4.08 7.95 9.83
CA VAL A 408 4.39 9.24 9.21
C VAL A 408 3.18 9.65 8.38
N ILE A 409 2.61 10.80 8.70
CA ILE A 409 1.47 11.40 8.00
C ILE A 409 1.97 12.58 7.18
N LYS A 410 1.67 12.56 5.89
CA LYS A 410 1.95 13.64 4.94
C LYS A 410 0.71 13.89 4.10
N ASP A 411 0.28 15.15 4.01
CA ASP A 411 -0.91 15.56 3.28
C ASP A 411 -2.17 14.75 3.67
N GLU A 412 -2.37 14.54 4.98
CA GLU A 412 -3.47 13.73 5.56
C GLU A 412 -3.47 12.23 5.16
N VAL A 413 -2.36 11.73 4.62
CA VAL A 413 -2.17 10.32 4.24
C VAL A 413 -1.03 9.70 5.06
N VAL A 414 -1.24 8.48 5.55
CA VAL A 414 -0.16 7.68 6.13
C VAL A 414 0.70 7.13 5.00
N VAL A 415 1.89 7.71 4.83
CA VAL A 415 2.83 7.40 3.72
C VAL A 415 3.94 6.43 4.13
N ALA A 416 4.20 6.30 5.43
CA ALA A 416 5.13 5.32 5.98
C ALA A 416 4.70 4.87 7.37
N ARG A 417 5.03 3.62 7.72
CA ARG A 417 4.82 3.09 9.08
C ARG A 417 5.85 2.01 9.40
N ASP A 418 6.12 1.85 10.68
CA ASP A 418 6.94 0.74 11.17
C ASP A 418 6.43 0.25 12.52
N ARG A 419 6.69 -1.02 12.80
CA ARG A 419 6.23 -1.73 13.99
C ARG A 419 7.39 -2.51 14.60
N ILE A 420 7.50 -2.43 15.92
CA ILE A 420 8.37 -3.28 16.72
C ILE A 420 7.54 -4.07 17.73
N ASP A 421 7.76 -5.39 17.75
CA ASP A 421 7.22 -6.27 18.77
C ASP A 421 8.08 -6.11 20.03
N VAL A 422 7.44 -6.02 21.20
CA VAL A 422 8.06 -5.78 22.49
C VAL A 422 7.68 -6.91 23.46
N PRO A 423 8.20 -8.14 23.24
CA PRO A 423 7.89 -9.29 24.07
C PRO A 423 8.58 -9.16 25.42
N ILE A 424 7.82 -8.88 26.48
CA ILE A 424 8.35 -8.79 27.84
C ILE A 424 8.24 -10.15 28.51
N THR A 425 9.35 -10.64 29.04
CA THR A 425 9.42 -11.83 29.88
C THR A 425 9.61 -11.47 31.34
N THR A 426 9.15 -12.33 32.24
CA THR A 426 9.54 -12.32 33.66
C THR A 426 10.64 -13.35 33.88
N ASN A 427 11.43 -13.21 34.95
CA ASN A 427 12.26 -14.32 35.40
C ASN A 427 11.34 -15.54 35.60
N GLY A 428 11.76 -16.70 35.10
CA GLY A 428 11.06 -17.95 35.37
C GLY A 428 10.94 -18.13 36.88
N SER A 429 9.74 -18.48 37.32
CA SER A 429 9.54 -19.34 38.48
C SER A 429 10.14 -20.71 38.20
#